data_AF-A0A0F6YIS0-F1
#
_entry.id   AF-A0A0F6YIS0-F1
#
_cell.length_a   1.000
_cell.length_b   1.000
_cell.length_c   1.000
_cell.angle_alpha   90.00
_cell.angle_beta   90.00
_cell.angle_gamma   90.00
#
_symmetry.space_group_name_H-M   'P 1'
#
loop_
_entity.id
_entity.type
_entity.pdbx_description
1 polymer ?
#
loop_
_entity_poly.entity_id
_entity_poly.type
_entity_poly.pdbx_seq_one_letter_code
_entity_poly.pdbx_strand_id
1 'polypeptide(L)'
;MNGWAALVLSSFAPADDAGGLVKSGDEIDWGAAWTRFTSTMSAKGRLGAYAGLVICVFAPLLAMGRFATIARLSITERARALDVLLSHRSFAIRELTLLLKIVACMAIFRSSAARERSGYDRPVGSAKLRLPTLATEAA
;
A
#
# COMPACT_ATOMS: atom_id res chain seq x y z
N MET A 1 4.85 -15.38 -10.40
CA MET A 1 4.94 -14.02 -9.82
C MET A 1 3.76 -13.61 -8.94
N ASN A 2 2.52 -14.04 -9.21
CA ASN A 2 1.35 -13.54 -8.49
C ASN A 2 1.41 -13.74 -6.96
N GLY A 3 2.00 -14.84 -6.47
CA GLY A 3 2.22 -15.04 -5.02
C GLY A 3 3.16 -14.01 -4.39
N TRP A 4 4.23 -13.60 -5.08
CA TRP A 4 5.13 -12.54 -4.61
C TRP A 4 4.45 -11.17 -4.63
N ALA A 5 3.67 -10.88 -5.66
CA ALA A 5 2.89 -9.66 -5.74
C ALA A 5 1.86 -9.58 -4.61
N ALA A 6 1.12 -10.66 -4.35
CA ALA A 6 0.17 -10.72 -3.25
C ALA A 6 0.84 -10.46 -1.89
N LEU A 7 1.99 -11.10 -1.67
CA LEU A 7 2.75 -10.97 -0.43
C LEU A 7 3.35 -9.56 -0.24
N VAL A 8 3.84 -8.91 -1.30
CA VAL A 8 4.33 -7.53 -1.23
C VAL A 8 3.18 -6.53 -1.07
N LEU A 9 2.10 -6.65 -1.85
CA LEU A 9 0.98 -5.70 -1.83
C LEU A 9 0.23 -5.74 -0.49
N SER A 10 -0.03 -6.93 0.05
CA SER A 10 -0.61 -7.09 1.40
C SER A 10 0.28 -6.51 2.51
N SER A 11 1.60 -6.46 2.31
CA SER A 11 2.52 -5.91 3.30
C SER A 11 2.41 -4.37 3.44
N PHE A 12 1.79 -3.67 2.48
CA PHE A 12 1.47 -2.25 2.61
C PHE A 12 0.23 -1.98 3.48
N ALA A 13 -0.59 -3.00 3.75
CA ALA A 13 -1.82 -2.89 4.54
C ALA A 13 -1.96 -4.11 5.48
N PRO A 14 -1.23 -4.11 6.61
CA PRO A 14 -1.34 -5.18 7.60
C PRO A 14 -2.79 -5.30 8.09
N ALA A 15 -3.36 -6.50 8.01
CA ALA A 15 -4.77 -6.73 8.39
C ALA A 15 -5.01 -6.63 9.92
N ASP A 16 -3.95 -6.80 10.72
CA ASP A 16 -4.00 -6.80 12.19
C ASP A 16 -3.76 -5.43 12.82
N ASP A 17 -3.69 -4.35 12.03
CA ASP A 17 -3.57 -3.00 12.57
C ASP A 17 -4.94 -2.50 13.05
N ALA A 18 -5.05 -2.12 14.32
CA ALA A 18 -6.32 -1.76 14.97
C ALA A 18 -7.04 -0.56 14.29
N GLY A 19 -6.29 0.28 13.58
CA GLY A 19 -6.80 1.38 12.75
C GLY A 19 -6.83 1.10 11.24
N GLY A 20 -6.50 -0.11 10.82
CA GLY A 20 -6.31 -0.50 9.42
C GLY A 20 -7.59 -0.51 8.58
N LEU A 21 -7.47 -0.10 7.32
CA LEU A 21 -8.55 -0.17 6.32
C LEU A 21 -8.81 -1.59 5.82
N VAL A 22 -7.94 -2.56 6.13
CA VAL A 22 -8.09 -3.97 5.77
C VAL A 22 -8.23 -4.74 7.08
N LYS A 23 -9.29 -5.55 7.21
CA LYS A 23 -9.58 -6.28 8.47
C LYS A 23 -9.40 -7.79 8.36
N SER A 24 -9.34 -8.31 7.14
CA SER A 24 -9.07 -9.72 6.88
C SER A 24 -8.13 -9.84 5.68
N GLY A 25 -7.19 -10.80 5.77
CA GLY A 25 -6.26 -11.09 4.67
C GLY A 25 -6.95 -11.48 3.36
N ASP A 26 -8.17 -12.01 3.45
CA ASP A 26 -8.94 -12.51 2.30
C ASP A 26 -9.91 -11.47 1.71
N GLU A 27 -10.01 -10.28 2.32
CA GLU A 27 -10.91 -9.23 1.83
C GLU A 27 -10.49 -8.70 0.44
N ILE A 28 -9.20 -8.78 0.13
CA ILE A 28 -8.62 -8.23 -1.09
C ILE A 28 -7.88 -9.34 -1.82
N ASP A 29 -8.33 -9.64 -3.04
CA ASP A 29 -7.58 -10.48 -3.96
C ASP A 29 -6.42 -9.69 -4.58
N TRP A 30 -5.29 -9.70 -3.87
CA TRP A 30 -4.07 -9.03 -4.29
C TRP A 30 -3.48 -9.60 -5.59
N GLY A 31 -3.68 -10.90 -5.84
CA GLY A 31 -3.20 -11.58 -7.05
C GLY A 31 -3.97 -11.12 -8.29
N ALA A 32 -5.30 -11.05 -8.19
CA ALA A 32 -6.14 -10.49 -9.25
C ALA A 32 -5.92 -8.99 -9.42
N ALA A 33 -5.69 -8.24 -8.33
CA ALA A 33 -5.34 -6.83 -8.41
C ALA A 33 -4.05 -6.60 -9.21
N TRP A 34 -2.99 -7.37 -8.92
CA TRP A 34 -1.74 -7.35 -9.68
C TRP A 34 -1.91 -7.75 -11.14
N THR A 35 -2.65 -8.84 -11.40
CA THR A 35 -2.89 -9.33 -12.75
C THR A 35 -3.61 -8.27 -13.59
N ARG A 36 -4.63 -7.63 -13.04
CA ARG A 36 -5.36 -6.55 -13.72
C ARG A 36 -4.52 -5.30 -13.93
N PHE A 37 -3.67 -4.96 -12.97
CA PHE A 37 -2.77 -3.81 -13.09
C PHE A 37 -1.75 -4.03 -14.22
N THR A 38 -1.17 -5.23 -14.31
CA THR A 38 -0.13 -5.53 -15.30
C THR A 38 -0.68 -5.84 -16.69
N SER A 39 -1.92 -6.32 -16.81
CA SER A 39 -2.54 -6.63 -18.12
C SER A 39 -2.82 -5.40 -18.97
N THR A 40 -2.99 -4.23 -18.36
CA THR A 40 -3.27 -2.96 -19.06
C THR A 40 -2.01 -2.15 -19.39
N MET A 41 -0.83 -2.66 -19.07
CA MET A 41 0.43 -1.91 -19.19
C MET A 41 1.16 -2.14 -20.50
N SER A 42 1.85 -1.09 -20.98
CA SER A 42 2.88 -1.20 -22.00
C SER A 42 4.01 -2.14 -21.55
N ALA A 43 4.79 -2.69 -22.48
CA ALA A 43 5.90 -3.58 -22.16
C ALA A 43 6.92 -2.91 -21.21
N LYS A 44 7.23 -1.62 -21.43
CA LYS A 44 8.09 -0.82 -20.55
C LYS A 44 7.48 -0.66 -19.15
N GLY A 45 6.18 -0.40 -19.07
CA GLY A 45 5.45 -0.29 -17.80
C GLY A 45 5.49 -1.60 -17.00
N ARG A 46 5.28 -2.74 -17.68
CA ARG A 46 5.39 -4.07 -17.05
C ARG A 46 6.79 -4.31 -16.50
N LEU A 47 7.83 -3.98 -17.25
CA LEU A 47 9.21 -4.13 -16.78
C LEU A 47 9.45 -3.30 -15.50
N GLY A 48 9.00 -2.04 -15.48
CA GLY A 48 9.08 -1.20 -14.28
C GLY A 48 8.32 -1.78 -13.09
N ALA A 49 7.10 -2.29 -13.31
CA ALA A 49 6.30 -2.92 -12.27
C ALA A 49 6.99 -4.16 -11.68
N TYR A 50 7.54 -5.04 -12.52
CA TYR A 50 8.30 -6.21 -12.07
C TYR A 50 9.61 -5.83 -11.38
N ALA A 51 10.31 -4.80 -11.86
CA ALA A 51 11.52 -4.29 -11.19
C ALA A 51 11.20 -3.76 -9.79
N GLY A 52 10.14 -2.98 -9.64
CA GLY A 52 9.66 -2.54 -8.33
C GLY A 52 9.29 -3.71 -7.42
N LEU A 53 8.65 -4.75 -7.98
CA LEU A 53 8.28 -5.93 -7.21
C LEU A 53 9.52 -6.67 -6.70
N VAL A 54 10.53 -6.86 -7.54
CA VAL A 54 11.82 -7.47 -7.15
C VAL A 54 12.49 -6.65 -6.05
N ILE A 55 12.56 -5.32 -6.20
CA ILE A 55 13.11 -4.43 -5.16
C ILE A 55 12.41 -4.65 -3.83
N CYS A 56 11.07 -4.73 -3.82
CA CYS A 56 10.30 -4.96 -2.60
C CYS A 56 10.49 -6.38 -2.02
N VAL A 57 10.65 -7.40 -2.87
CA VAL A 57 10.96 -8.77 -2.42
C VAL A 57 12.30 -8.82 -1.67
N PHE A 58 13.28 -8.06 -2.16
CA PHE A 58 14.60 -7.90 -1.55
C PHE A 58 14.70 -6.70 -0.59
N ALA A 59 13.56 -6.14 -0.15
CA ALA A 59 13.52 -5.09 0.85
C ALA A 59 14.35 -5.42 2.12
N PRO A 60 14.35 -6.64 2.68
CA PRO A 60 15.13 -6.92 3.90
C PRO A 60 16.64 -6.74 3.69
N LEU A 61 17.13 -7.01 2.48
CA LEU A 61 18.54 -6.80 2.12
C LEU A 61 18.86 -5.32 1.99
N LEU A 62 17.99 -4.57 1.30
CA LEU A 62 18.21 -3.15 0.99
C LEU A 62 17.93 -2.22 2.18
N ALA A 63 16.97 -2.57 3.03
CA ALA A 63 16.51 -1.75 4.15
C ALA A 63 17.15 -2.16 5.49
N MET A 64 17.37 -3.46 5.72
CA MET A 64 17.80 -4.00 7.01
C MET A 64 19.17 -4.70 6.97
N GLY A 65 19.80 -4.82 5.80
CA GLY A 65 21.06 -5.54 5.65
C GLY A 65 20.96 -7.06 5.88
N ARG A 66 19.76 -7.63 5.87
CA ARG A 66 19.52 -9.07 6.11
C ARG A 66 19.48 -9.83 4.79
N PHE A 67 20.26 -10.90 4.67
CA PHE A 67 20.18 -11.84 3.54
C PHE A 67 18.91 -12.72 3.63
N ALA A 68 17.76 -12.09 3.46
CA ALA A 68 16.44 -12.71 3.48
C ALA A 68 15.52 -12.03 2.46
N THR A 69 14.47 -12.74 2.05
CA THR A 69 13.37 -12.17 1.28
C THR A 69 12.24 -11.77 2.23
N ILE A 70 11.37 -10.88 1.75
CA ILE A 70 10.22 -10.38 2.51
C ILE A 70 9.27 -11.51 2.99
N ALA A 71 9.27 -12.67 2.31
CA ALA A 71 8.53 -13.86 2.74
C ALA A 71 8.97 -14.44 4.09
N ARG A 72 10.24 -14.26 4.49
CA ARG A 72 10.77 -14.77 5.77
C ARG A 72 10.53 -13.83 6.95
N LEU A 73 9.98 -12.64 6.70
CA LEU A 73 9.69 -11.64 7.71
C LEU A 73 8.25 -11.80 8.24
N SER A 74 8.04 -11.41 9.50
CA SER A 74 6.70 -11.17 10.06
C SER A 74 6.03 -9.97 9.37
N ILE A 75 4.69 -9.88 9.41
CA ILE A 75 3.96 -8.79 8.72
C ILE A 75 4.44 -7.39 9.15
N THR A 76 4.72 -7.20 10.43
CA THR A 76 5.23 -5.94 10.98
C THR A 76 6.62 -5.61 10.46
N GLU A 77 7.51 -6.60 10.37
CA GLU A 77 8.83 -6.42 9.77
C GLU A 77 8.74 -6.12 8.27
N ARG A 78 7.80 -6.73 7.55
CA ARG A 78 7.57 -6.44 6.13
C ARG A 78 7.14 -4.99 5.94
N ALA A 79 6.16 -4.53 6.70
CA ALA A 79 5.70 -3.14 6.65
C ALA A 79 6.84 -2.16 6.95
N ARG A 80 7.64 -2.43 7.99
CA ARG A 80 8.83 -1.62 8.32
C ARG A 80 9.86 -1.62 7.19
N ALA A 81 10.13 -2.77 6.55
CA ALA A 81 11.08 -2.84 5.44
C ALA A 81 10.62 -1.99 4.25
N LEU A 82 9.33 -2.02 3.93
CA LEU A 82 8.74 -1.21 2.86
C LEU A 82 8.74 0.28 3.19
N ASP A 83 8.51 0.66 4.46
CA ASP A 83 8.59 2.05 4.91
C ASP A 83 9.99 2.63 4.73
N VAL A 84 11.03 1.85 5.07
CA VAL A 84 12.41 2.23 4.80
C VAL A 84 12.66 2.41 3.29
N LEU A 85 12.14 1.53 2.44
CA LEU A 85 12.26 1.70 0.98
C LEU A 85 11.58 2.98 0.45
N LEU A 86 10.46 3.40 1.04
CA LEU A 86 9.78 4.66 0.71
C LEU A 86 10.58 5.90 1.13
N SER A 87 11.48 5.75 2.10
CA SER A 87 12.41 6.81 2.54
C SER A 87 13.81 6.70 1.90
N HIS A 88 14.01 5.75 0.98
CA HIS A 88 15.34 5.45 0.46
C HIS A 88 15.96 6.61 -0.33
N ARG A 89 17.28 6.80 -0.19
CA ARG A 89 18.04 7.88 -0.85
C ARG A 89 18.00 7.86 -2.39
N SER A 90 17.87 6.67 -2.97
CA SER A 90 17.74 6.50 -4.42
C SER A 90 16.31 6.78 -4.85
N PHE A 91 16.15 7.82 -5.67
CA PHE A 91 14.86 8.20 -6.25
C PHE A 91 14.16 7.01 -6.93
N ALA A 92 14.89 6.20 -7.70
CA ALA A 92 14.31 5.07 -8.42
C ALA A 92 13.70 4.02 -7.48
N ILE A 93 14.38 3.70 -6.36
CA ILE A 93 13.87 2.72 -5.38
C ILE A 93 12.62 3.26 -4.69
N ARG A 94 12.68 4.52 -4.25
CA ARG A 94 11.55 5.18 -3.61
C ARG A 94 10.33 5.20 -4.53
N GLU A 95 10.53 5.60 -5.78
CA GLU A 95 9.41 5.80 -6.71
C GLU A 95 8.80 4.48 -7.17
N LEU A 96 9.61 3.45 -7.43
CA LEU A 96 9.10 2.12 -7.74
C LEU A 96 8.32 1.51 -6.55
N THR A 97 8.78 1.75 -5.32
CA THR A 97 8.07 1.31 -4.11
C THR A 97 6.76 2.08 -3.93
N LEU A 98 6.78 3.40 -4.15
CA LEU A 98 5.59 4.25 -4.08
C LEU A 98 4.54 3.85 -5.11
N LEU A 99 4.95 3.57 -6.35
CA LEU A 99 4.04 3.11 -7.40
C LEU A 99 3.34 1.80 -7.00
N LEU A 100 4.06 0.86 -6.39
CA LEU A 100 3.45 -0.37 -5.88
C LEU A 100 2.49 -0.11 -4.70
N LYS A 101 2.83 0.83 -3.81
CA LYS A 101 1.92 1.25 -2.74
C LYS A 101 0.63 1.82 -3.30
N ILE A 102 0.70 2.64 -4.35
CA ILE A 102 -0.48 3.18 -5.04
C ILE A 102 -1.34 2.03 -5.58
N VAL A 103 -0.74 0.99 -6.18
CA VAL A 103 -1.47 -0.20 -6.64
C VAL A 103 -2.17 -0.91 -5.49
N ALA A 104 -1.50 -1.08 -4.35
CA ALA A 104 -2.10 -1.65 -3.17
C ALA A 104 -3.30 -0.82 -2.67
N CYS A 105 -3.16 0.50 -2.62
CA CYS A 105 -4.26 1.41 -2.27
C CYS A 105 -5.45 1.29 -3.24
N MET A 106 -5.19 1.24 -4.55
CA MET A 106 -6.25 1.05 -5.55
C MET A 106 -6.95 -0.32 -5.41
N ALA A 107 -6.22 -1.35 -4.98
CA ALA A 107 -6.80 -2.65 -4.68
C ALA A 107 -7.71 -2.59 -3.45
N ILE A 108 -7.28 -1.91 -2.37
CA ILE A 108 -8.08 -1.69 -1.17
C ILE A 108 -9.39 -0.98 -1.51
N PHE A 109 -9.34 0.13 -2.25
CA PHE A 109 -10.54 0.89 -2.61
C PHE A 109 -11.45 0.18 -3.61
N ARG A 110 -11.07 -0.98 -4.15
CA ARG A 110 -11.99 -1.83 -4.90
C ARG A 110 -12.96 -2.58 -3.99
N SER A 111 -12.55 -2.92 -2.77
CA SER A 111 -13.43 -3.51 -1.75
C SER A 111 -14.49 -2.50 -1.34
N SER A 112 -15.77 -2.88 -1.43
CA SER A 112 -16.88 -2.08 -0.91
C SER A 112 -16.80 -1.90 0.60
N ALA A 113 -16.40 -2.94 1.34
CA ALA A 113 -16.24 -2.88 2.79
C ALA A 113 -15.12 -1.93 3.23
N ALA A 114 -14.04 -1.81 2.46
CA ALA A 114 -12.98 -0.83 2.71
C ALA A 114 -13.45 0.61 2.40
N ARG A 115 -14.22 0.81 1.32
CA ARG A 115 -14.81 2.12 0.99
C ARG A 115 -15.84 2.58 2.02
N GLU A 116 -16.67 1.68 2.52
CA GLU A 116 -17.65 1.97 3.57
C GLU A 116 -16.96 2.41 4.87
N ARG A 117 -15.93 1.66 5.31
CA ARG A 117 -15.16 1.99 6.52
C ARG A 117 -14.42 3.32 6.43
N SER A 118 -13.84 3.62 5.27
CA SER A 118 -13.17 4.90 5.05
C SER A 118 -14.15 6.06 4.84
N GLY A 119 -15.44 5.78 4.60
CA GLY A 119 -16.42 6.78 4.19
C GLY A 119 -16.14 7.35 2.80
N TYR A 120 -15.43 6.62 1.94
CA TYR A 120 -15.00 7.07 0.62
C TYR A 120 -16.20 7.42 -0.29
N ASP A 121 -17.27 6.64 -0.21
CA ASP A 121 -18.49 6.83 -1.02
C ASP A 121 -19.49 7.82 -0.38
N ARG A 122 -19.12 8.58 0.67
CA ARG A 122 -20.03 9.55 1.31
C ARG A 122 -20.33 10.72 0.37
N PRO A 123 -21.61 11.12 0.19
CA PRO A 123 -21.95 12.26 -0.64
C PRO A 123 -21.37 13.56 -0.08
N VAL A 124 -20.78 14.37 -0.97
CA VAL A 124 -20.24 15.69 -0.64
C VAL A 124 -21.39 16.57 -0.12
N GLY A 125 -21.31 16.98 1.15
CA GLY A 125 -22.35 17.75 1.85
C GLY A 125 -22.94 17.07 3.09
N SER A 126 -22.66 15.79 3.31
CA SER A 126 -23.20 15.00 4.44
C SER A 126 -22.52 15.30 5.78
N ALA A 127 -21.32 15.87 5.76
CA ALA A 127 -20.57 16.23 6.95
C ALA A 127 -20.54 17.76 7.07
N LYS A 128 -21.39 18.33 7.93
CA LYS A 128 -21.10 19.64 8.51
C LYS A 128 -19.89 19.43 9.41
N LEU A 129 -18.68 19.57 8.85
CA LEU A 129 -17.48 19.71 9.65
C LEU A 129 -17.67 20.99 10.47
N ARG A 130 -18.13 20.85 11.72
CA ARG A 130 -18.15 21.95 12.68
C ARG A 130 -16.68 22.25 12.98
N LEU A 131 -16.07 23.08 12.15
CA LEU A 131 -14.83 23.73 12.52
C LEU A 131 -15.13 24.47 13.83
N PRO A 132 -14.37 24.26 14.91
CA PRO A 132 -14.48 25.10 16.08
C PRO A 132 -14.26 26.53 15.61
N THR A 133 -15.33 27.32 15.56
CA THR A 133 -15.24 28.75 15.34
C THR A 133 -14.33 29.25 16.44
N LEU A 134 -13.12 29.69 16.08
CA LEU A 134 -12.23 30.40 16.98
C LEU A 134 -13.07 31.54 17.55
N ALA A 135 -13.46 31.42 18.81
CA ALA A 135 -14.11 32.50 19.54
C ALA A 135 -13.16 33.68 19.40
N THR A 136 -13.56 34.63 18.56
CA THR A 136 -12.84 35.88 18.42
C THR A 136 -13.10 36.58 19.74
N GLU A 137 -12.12 36.53 20.64
CA GLU A 137 -12.03 37.41 21.80
C GLU A 137 -11.98 38.84 21.26
N ALA A 138 -13.16 39.44 21.10
CA ALA A 138 -13.31 40.88 20.99
C ALA A 138 -13.29 41.41 22.43
N ALA A 139 -12.13 41.93 22.81
CA ALA A 139 -11.94 42.87 23.91
C ALA A 139 -12.59 44.22 23.59
#